data_AF-A0A9W6JHN9-F1
#
_entry.id   AF-A0A9W6JHN9-F1
#
_cell.length_a   1.000
_cell.length_b   1.000
_cell.length_c   1.000
_cell.angle_alpha   90.00
_cell.angle_beta   90.00
_cell.angle_gamma   90.00
#
_symmetry.space_group_name_H-M   'P 1'
#
loop_
_entity.id
_entity.type
_entity.pdbx_description
1 polymer ?
#
loop_
_entity_poly.entity_id
_entity_poly.type
_entity_poly.pdbx_seq_one_letter_code
_entity_poly.pdbx_strand_id
1 'polypeptide(L)'
;MEAIETLAEGDDGVRSAGPIEYFETFYDWIPHRDDGEMRPNTAVTDRERAALLELSRMLDDACDATPRHMTIEDLIATGWPTRIQPFAITARDVMNERGRLSENDDALPE
;
A
#
# COMPACT_ATOMS: atom_id res chain seq x y z
N MET A 1 -1.61 8.60 -0.47
CA MET A 1 -0.35 8.23 0.19
C MET A 1 0.47 7.62 -0.92
N GLU A 2 1.56 8.28 -1.30
CA GLU A 2 2.29 7.98 -2.53
C GLU A 2 2.70 6.49 -2.63
N ALA A 3 3.13 5.89 -1.52
CA ALA A 3 3.45 4.46 -1.44
C ALA A 3 2.31 3.53 -1.89
N ILE A 4 1.08 3.78 -1.43
CA ILE A 4 -0.09 2.96 -1.79
C ILE A 4 -0.45 3.18 -3.26
N GLU A 5 -0.24 4.39 -3.78
CA GLU A 5 -0.51 4.73 -5.17
C GLU A 5 0.46 3.97 -6.10
N THR A 6 1.75 3.96 -5.79
CA THR A 6 2.75 3.15 -6.51
C THR A 6 2.41 1.66 -6.47
N LEU A 7 2.00 1.11 -5.32
CA LEU A 7 1.58 -0.29 -5.23
C LEU A 7 0.33 -0.58 -6.08
N ALA A 8 -0.61 0.36 -6.15
CA ALA A 8 -1.83 0.26 -6.93
C ALA A 8 -1.59 0.35 -8.45
N GLU A 9 -0.44 0.85 -8.89
CA GLU A 9 -0.02 0.83 -10.30
C GLU A 9 0.51 -0.55 -10.74
N GLY A 10 0.76 -1.46 -9.80
CA GLY A 10 1.22 -2.82 -10.11
C GLY A 10 2.57 -2.83 -10.80
N ASP A 11 2.68 -3.48 -11.97
CA ASP A 11 3.92 -3.58 -12.74
C ASP A 11 4.50 -2.21 -13.12
N ASP A 12 3.63 -1.24 -13.43
CA ASP A 12 4.07 0.12 -13.80
C ASP A 12 4.61 0.88 -12.58
N GLY A 13 4.08 0.59 -11.39
CA GLY A 13 4.62 1.09 -10.13
C GLY A 13 6.04 0.59 -9.89
N VAL A 14 6.31 -0.69 -10.18
CA VAL A 14 7.67 -1.26 -10.11
C VAL A 14 8.61 -0.60 -11.12
N ARG A 15 8.14 -0.31 -12.34
CA ARG A 15 8.96 0.38 -13.35
C ARG A 15 9.31 1.81 -12.96
N SER A 16 8.40 2.48 -12.25
CA SER A 16 8.54 3.87 -11.82
C SER A 16 9.47 4.03 -10.61
N ALA A 17 9.27 3.21 -9.57
CA ALA A 17 10.02 3.28 -8.31
C ALA A 17 11.24 2.34 -8.27
N GLY A 18 11.25 1.29 -9.09
CA GLY A 18 12.23 0.22 -8.99
C GLY A 18 11.92 -0.78 -7.85
N PRO A 19 12.60 -1.93 -7.82
CA PRO A 19 12.21 -3.05 -6.96
C PRO A 19 12.35 -2.79 -5.46
N ILE A 20 13.31 -1.97 -5.06
CA ILE A 20 13.56 -1.68 -3.65
C ILE A 20 12.51 -0.68 -3.14
N GLU A 21 12.39 0.48 -3.79
CA GLU A 21 11.48 1.53 -3.35
C GLU A 21 10.01 1.10 -3.45
N TYR A 22 9.68 0.16 -4.35
CA TYR A 22 8.34 -0.44 -4.44
C TYR A 22 7.88 -1.09 -3.12
N PHE A 23 8.78 -1.73 -2.37
CA PHE A 23 8.46 -2.32 -1.06
C PHE A 23 8.73 -1.34 0.09
N GLU A 24 9.93 -0.76 0.13
CA GLU A 24 10.42 0.00 1.29
C GLU A 24 9.58 1.25 1.60
N THR A 25 9.09 1.94 0.57
CA THR A 25 8.31 3.19 0.76
C THR A 25 7.00 2.96 1.53
N PHE A 26 6.44 1.75 1.47
CA PHE A 26 5.28 1.38 2.28
C PHE A 26 5.65 1.16 3.75
N TYR A 27 6.80 0.55 3.99
CA TYR A 27 7.25 0.21 5.34
C TYR A 27 7.75 1.39 6.17
N ASP A 28 8.03 2.53 5.52
CA ASP A 28 8.24 3.82 6.21
C ASP A 28 7.03 4.25 7.05
N TRP A 29 5.82 3.78 6.69
CA TRP A 29 4.58 4.16 7.36
C TRP A 29 3.97 3.03 8.19
N ILE A 30 4.11 1.80 7.71
CA ILE A 30 3.49 0.61 8.29
C ILE A 30 4.60 -0.36 8.69
N PRO A 31 4.70 -0.79 9.96
CA PRO A 31 5.75 -1.72 10.36
C PRO A 31 5.59 -3.06 9.64
N HIS A 32 6.72 -3.72 9.36
CA HIS A 32 6.73 -5.14 8.96
C HIS A 32 6.03 -5.99 10.02
N ARG A 33 5.51 -7.16 9.59
CA ARG A 33 4.95 -8.15 10.52
C ARG A 33 5.88 -8.47 11.70
N ASP A 34 7.20 -8.52 11.45
CA ASP A 34 8.20 -8.91 12.45
C ASP A 34 8.64 -7.75 13.37
N ASP A 35 8.43 -6.49 12.96
CA ASP A 35 8.77 -5.29 13.74
C ASP A 35 7.65 -4.86 14.73
N GLY A 36 6.48 -5.50 14.66
CA GLY A 36 5.39 -5.38 15.62
C GLY A 36 4.10 -4.82 15.03
N GLU A 37 3.11 -4.60 15.89
CA GLU A 37 1.80 -4.13 15.43
C GLU A 37 1.78 -2.62 15.17
N MET A 38 1.10 -2.22 14.09
CA MET A 38 0.71 -0.82 13.88
C MET A 38 -0.02 -0.31 15.13
N ARG A 39 0.61 0.65 15.81
CA ARG A 39 0.06 1.24 17.04
C ARG A 39 -1.31 1.86 16.74
N PRO A 40 -2.26 1.75 17.68
CA PRO A 40 -3.54 2.43 17.52
C PRO A 40 -3.30 3.93 17.37
N ASN A 41 -3.80 4.48 16.27
CA ASN A 41 -3.69 5.89 15.93
C ASN A 41 -5.11 6.43 15.76
N THR A 42 -5.46 7.50 16.49
CA THR A 42 -6.77 8.14 16.37
C THR A 42 -7.03 8.73 14.98
N ALA A 43 -5.97 8.92 14.18
CA ALA A 43 -6.05 9.36 12.80
C ALA A 43 -6.33 8.24 11.78
N VAL A 44 -6.41 6.98 12.21
CA VAL A 44 -6.68 5.82 11.33
C VAL A 44 -7.84 5.02 11.93
N THR A 45 -8.90 4.84 11.15
CA THR A 45 -10.05 4.02 11.55
C THR A 45 -9.70 2.53 11.56
N ASP A 46 -10.49 1.73 12.27
CA ASP A 46 -10.29 0.26 12.29
C ASP A 46 -10.38 -0.36 10.89
N ARG A 47 -11.21 0.21 10.01
CA ARG A 47 -11.35 -0.24 8.61
C ARG A 47 -10.11 0.09 7.78
N GLU A 48 -9.59 1.31 7.89
CA GLU A 48 -8.33 1.70 7.23
C GLU A 48 -7.16 0.86 7.75
N ARG A 49 -7.10 0.65 9.08
CA ARG A 49 -6.07 -0.20 9.71
C ARG A 49 -6.15 -1.64 9.18
N ALA A 50 -7.35 -2.20 9.06
CA ALA A 50 -7.52 -3.56 8.54
C ALA A 50 -7.01 -3.68 7.09
N ALA A 51 -7.37 -2.74 6.22
CA ALA A 51 -6.93 -2.74 4.82
C ALA A 51 -5.40 -2.57 4.69
N LEU A 52 -4.81 -1.69 5.49
CA LEU A 52 -3.36 -1.49 5.55
C LEU A 52 -2.60 -2.73 6.03
N LEU A 53 -3.10 -3.39 7.07
CA LEU A 53 -2.47 -4.60 7.60
C LEU A 53 -2.61 -5.79 6.63
N GLU A 54 -3.70 -5.87 5.89
CA GLU A 54 -3.86 -6.87 4.83
C GLU A 54 -2.87 -6.66 3.69
N LEU A 55 -2.68 -5.41 3.26
CA LEU A 55 -1.67 -5.04 2.28
C LEU A 55 -0.25 -5.31 2.78
N SER A 56 0.04 -4.98 4.05
CA SER A 56 1.34 -5.26 4.68
C SER A 56 1.67 -6.75 4.63
N ARG A 57 0.72 -7.63 4.97
CA ARG A 57 0.92 -9.08 4.93
C ARG A 57 1.25 -9.58 3.53
N MET A 58 0.57 -9.04 2.51
CA MET A 58 0.86 -9.37 1.11
C MET A 58 2.27 -8.94 0.69
N LEU A 59 2.73 -7.78 1.17
CA LEU A 59 4.08 -7.31 0.91
C LEU A 59 5.12 -8.15 1.66
N ASP A 60 4.85 -8.55 2.91
CA ASP A 60 5.73 -9.44 3.67
C ASP A 60 5.88 -10.79 2.96
N ASP A 61 4.77 -11.38 2.48
CA ASP A 61 4.78 -12.63 1.71
C ASP A 61 5.56 -12.49 0.38
N ALA A 62 5.45 -11.32 -0.27
CA ALA A 62 6.23 -11.02 -1.47
C ALA A 62 7.73 -10.87 -1.17
N CYS A 63 8.10 -10.21 -0.06
CA CYS A 63 9.48 -10.10 0.40
C CYS A 63 10.07 -11.47 0.75
N ASP A 64 9.31 -12.34 1.43
CA ASP A 64 9.73 -13.71 1.77
C ASP A 64 9.95 -14.58 0.51
N ALA A 65 9.13 -14.37 -0.53
CA ALA A 65 9.18 -15.14 -1.76
C ALA A 65 10.17 -14.61 -2.81
N THR A 66 10.72 -13.40 -2.63
CA THR A 66 11.60 -12.75 -3.61
C THR A 66 13.06 -12.73 -3.12
N PRO A 67 14.03 -13.15 -3.96
CA PRO A 67 15.43 -13.08 -3.59
C PRO A 67 15.90 -11.63 -3.44
N ARG A 68 16.88 -11.40 -2.56
CA ARG A 68 17.54 -10.09 -2.45
C ARG A 68 18.21 -9.73 -3.78
N HIS A 69 17.97 -8.51 -4.25
CA HIS A 69 18.49 -7.92 -5.49
C HIS A 69 17.86 -8.44 -6.80
N MET A 70 16.55 -8.32 -6.94
CA MET A 70 15.87 -8.51 -8.24
C MET A 70 16.03 -7.28 -9.14
N THR A 71 16.05 -7.50 -10.45
CA THR A 71 15.79 -6.43 -11.41
C THR A 71 14.29 -6.13 -11.50
N ILE A 72 13.92 -5.02 -12.17
CA ILE A 72 12.53 -4.67 -12.46
C ILE A 72 11.80 -5.83 -13.15
N GLU A 73 12.40 -6.38 -14.21
CA GLU A 73 11.79 -7.44 -15.01
C GLU A 73 11.69 -8.75 -14.22
N ASP A 74 12.67 -9.07 -13.38
CA ASP A 74 12.60 -10.24 -12.52
C ASP A 74 11.42 -10.12 -11.54
N LEU A 75 11.24 -8.96 -10.90
CA LEU A 75 10.16 -8.74 -9.94
C LEU A 75 8.79 -8.81 -10.64
N ILE A 76 8.65 -8.20 -11.82
CA ILE A 76 7.42 -8.27 -12.61
C ILE A 76 7.13 -9.72 -13.03
N ALA A 77 8.14 -10.48 -13.44
CA ALA A 77 7.98 -11.88 -13.83
C ALA A 77 7.48 -12.81 -12.70
N THR A 78 7.63 -12.41 -11.43
CA THR A 78 7.04 -13.16 -10.31
C THR A 78 5.51 -13.09 -10.26
N GLY A 79 4.93 -12.06 -10.88
CA GLY A 79 3.50 -11.72 -10.80
C GLY A 79 3.07 -11.15 -9.44
N TRP A 80 3.99 -10.90 -8.50
CA TRP A 80 3.66 -10.25 -7.23
C TRP A 80 3.06 -8.86 -7.39
N PRO A 81 3.57 -7.97 -8.26
CA PRO A 81 3.00 -6.63 -8.38
C PRO A 81 1.52 -6.67 -8.81
N THR A 82 1.17 -7.54 -9.75
CA THR A 82 -0.23 -7.77 -10.17
C THR A 82 -1.09 -8.36 -9.05
N ARG A 83 -0.53 -9.22 -8.18
CA ARG A 83 -1.25 -9.80 -7.03
C ARG A 83 -1.48 -8.78 -5.92
N ILE A 84 -0.53 -7.87 -5.69
CA ILE A 84 -0.59 -6.83 -4.65
C ILE A 84 -1.55 -5.70 -5.06
N GLN A 85 -1.57 -5.36 -6.35
CA GLN A 85 -2.38 -4.27 -6.92
C GLN A 85 -3.84 -4.17 -6.39
N PRO A 86 -4.68 -5.22 -6.41
CA PRO A 86 -6.07 -5.11 -5.93
C PRO A 86 -6.19 -4.78 -4.44
N PHE A 87 -5.24 -5.22 -3.61
CA PHE A 87 -5.20 -4.89 -2.18
C PHE A 87 -4.78 -3.44 -1.99
N ALA A 88 -3.81 -2.96 -2.76
CA ALA A 88 -3.39 -1.57 -2.75
C ALA A 88 -4.51 -0.61 -3.20
N ILE A 89 -5.26 -0.97 -4.25
CA ILE A 89 -6.45 -0.23 -4.69
C ILE A 89 -7.48 -0.16 -3.57
N THR A 90 -7.75 -1.27 -2.90
CA THR A 90 -8.72 -1.32 -1.79
C THR A 90 -8.28 -0.42 -0.63
N ALA A 91 -7.00 -0.49 -0.22
CA ALA A 91 -6.46 0.35 0.84
C ALA A 91 -6.54 1.84 0.45
N ARG A 92 -6.18 2.18 -0.79
CA ARG A 92 -6.30 3.55 -1.33
C ARG A 92 -7.74 4.05 -1.28
N ASP A 93 -8.68 3.26 -1.76
CA ASP A 93 -10.08 3.67 -1.87
C ASP A 93 -10.71 3.85 -0.48
N VAL A 94 -10.38 2.99 0.49
CA VAL A 94 -10.81 3.15 1.89
C VAL A 94 -10.25 4.42 2.52
N MET A 95 -8.99 4.77 2.25
CA MET A 95 -8.41 6.05 2.74
C MET A 95 -9.03 7.27 2.03
N ASN A 96 -9.23 7.18 0.72
CA ASN A 96 -9.81 8.26 -0.09
C ASN A 96 -11.28 8.50 0.23
N GLU A 97 -12.05 7.48 0.62
CA GLU A 97 -13.45 7.63 1.05
C GLU A 97 -13.55 8.62 2.22
N ARG A 98 -12.62 8.55 3.19
CA ARG A 98 -12.56 9.53 4.29
C ARG A 98 -12.06 10.90 3.84
N GLY A 99 -11.03 10.97 3.00
CA GLY A 99 -10.54 12.23 2.45
C GLY A 99 -11.60 12.99 1.63
N ARG A 100 -12.42 12.27 0.87
CA ARG A 100 -13.56 12.82 0.12
C ARG A 100 -14.74 13.19 1.01
N LEU A 101 -14.98 12.47 2.10
CA LEU A 101 -16.01 12.83 3.08
C LEU A 101 -15.67 14.11 3.88
N SER A 102 -14.42 14.60 3.83
CA SER A 102 -14.05 15.92 4.37
C SER A 102 -14.18 17.08 3.38
N GLU A 103 -14.40 16.82 2.08
CA GLU A 103 -14.50 17.86 1.04
C GLU A 103 -15.95 18.14 0.57
N ASN A 104 -16.96 17.50 1.18
CA ASN A 104 -18.33 17.58 0.68
C ASN A 104 -19.38 18.06 1.70
N ASP A 105 -18.97 18.82 2.72
CA ASP A 105 -19.87 19.41 3.72
C ASP A 105 -19.72 20.95 3.85
N ASP A 106 -19.42 21.65 2.76
CA ASP A 106 -19.49 23.13 2.71
C ASP A 106 -20.25 23.64 1.47
N ALA A 107 -21.35 22.96 1.12
CA ALA A 107 -22.38 23.54 0.29
C ALA A 107 -23.53 24.00 1.19
N LEU A 108 -23.30 25.08 1.94
CA LEU A 108 -24.38 25.81 2.61
C LEU A 108 -25.27 26.47 1.52
N PRO A 109 -26.58 26.19 1.48
CA PRO A 109 -27.49 26.97 0.66
C PRO A 109 -27.70 28.35 1.31
N GLU A 110 -27.38 29.40 0.57
CA GLU A 110 -27.83 30.78 0.83
C GLU A 110 -29.27 31.03 0.33
#